data_AF-A0A2K9EK52-F1
#
_entry.id   AF-A0A2K9EK52-F1
#
_cell.length_a   1.000
_cell.length_b   1.000
_cell.length_c   1.000
_cell.angle_alpha   90.00
_cell.angle_beta   90.00
_cell.angle_gamma   90.00
#
_symmetry.space_group_name_H-M   'P 1'
#
loop_
_entity.id
_entity.type
_entity.pdbx_description
1 polymer ?
#
loop_
_entity_poly.entity_id
_entity_poly.type
_entity_poly.pdbx_seq_one_letter_code
_entity_poly.pdbx_strand_id
1 'polypeptide(L)'
;MSNKKEALSSVNEGMRSLVDIISSKLASGQSQGKEIFSSLSKNLKDSIHDTSEKAADFINSLKKDKIRSLEKLLNVDKKDLMTSNKKSFIYSNESGKMVIVERDIWGDPCTVTIKDSNKVELKMVKFFKNRPYLFPPFSEKKINGDIIFMGEKEIWYRNKDDVTVVLFEDETPDFLNINLKGVQNFKEKDVLDYIEKRKRLYIDEKLRNLLLDERQIDINDICKISSNHTIYKNSSGSYTVLLFDEFKELYKEFTLRKVPDLSDEAMTLIFSKDIAEYIFSKGYEFESFKQSGNHIEYWQDIGRNKVCVMRVKI
;
A
#
# COMPACT_ATOMS: atom_id res chain seq x y z
N MET A 1 -47.11 -3.04 15.11
CA MET A 1 -45.72 -2.68 15.49
C MET A 1 -45.05 -3.69 16.44
N SER A 2 -45.44 -4.98 16.48
CA SER A 2 -44.87 -5.97 17.43
C SER A 2 -43.72 -6.81 16.85
N ASN A 3 -43.79 -7.19 15.57
CA ASN A 3 -42.88 -8.20 14.99
C ASN A 3 -41.41 -7.72 14.79
N LYS A 4 -41.16 -6.41 14.76
CA LYS A 4 -39.79 -5.87 14.60
C LYS A 4 -38.97 -6.00 15.88
N LYS A 5 -39.61 -5.94 17.07
CA LYS A 5 -38.93 -6.06 18.37
C LYS A 5 -38.57 -7.52 18.69
N GLU A 6 -39.44 -8.48 18.36
CA GLU A 6 -39.19 -9.91 18.57
C GLU A 6 -38.12 -10.49 17.61
N ALA A 7 -38.07 -9.99 16.37
CA ALA A 7 -37.01 -10.34 15.43
C ALA A 7 -35.64 -9.80 15.89
N LEU A 8 -35.59 -8.58 16.44
CA LEU A 8 -34.37 -7.99 17.00
C LEU A 8 -33.92 -8.70 18.29
N SER A 9 -34.84 -9.12 19.17
CA SER A 9 -34.48 -9.81 20.41
C SER A 9 -33.96 -11.23 20.16
N SER A 10 -34.57 -11.97 19.23
CA SER A 10 -34.12 -13.33 18.87
C SER A 10 -32.76 -13.35 18.16
N VAL A 11 -32.47 -12.37 17.30
CA VAL A 11 -31.14 -12.17 16.72
C VAL A 11 -30.09 -11.86 17.80
N ASN A 12 -30.45 -11.04 18.80
CA ASN A 12 -29.56 -10.64 19.89
C ASN A 12 -29.24 -11.79 20.86
N GLU A 13 -30.22 -12.65 21.18
CA GLU A 13 -30.02 -13.86 21.98
C GLU A 13 -29.17 -14.91 21.25
N GLY A 14 -29.42 -15.13 19.96
CA GLY A 14 -28.60 -16.02 19.12
C GLY A 14 -27.16 -15.53 19.00
N MET A 15 -26.94 -14.22 18.87
CA MET A 15 -25.60 -13.63 18.86
C MET A 15 -24.89 -13.76 20.22
N ARG A 16 -25.58 -13.53 21.34
CA ARG A 16 -25.01 -13.73 22.68
C ARG A 16 -24.56 -15.18 22.91
N SER A 17 -25.40 -16.14 22.55
CA SER A 17 -25.06 -17.57 22.62
C SER A 17 -23.82 -17.91 21.78
N LEU A 18 -23.71 -17.36 20.56
CA LEU A 18 -22.52 -17.52 19.72
C LEU A 18 -21.28 -16.86 20.33
N VAL A 19 -21.40 -15.65 20.88
CA VAL A 19 -20.31 -14.94 21.57
C VAL A 19 -19.82 -15.75 22.78
N ASP A 20 -20.73 -16.38 23.54
CA ASP A 20 -20.38 -17.22 24.69
C ASP A 20 -19.65 -18.50 24.26
N ILE A 21 -20.09 -19.14 23.17
CA ILE A 21 -19.41 -20.30 22.58
C ILE A 21 -18.02 -19.92 22.06
N ILE A 22 -17.88 -18.77 21.40
CA ILE A 22 -16.59 -18.29 20.87
C ILE A 22 -15.66 -17.91 22.02
N SER A 23 -16.15 -17.16 23.00
CA SER A 23 -15.39 -16.73 24.18
C SER A 23 -14.89 -17.92 24.98
N SER A 24 -15.72 -18.95 25.17
CA SER A 24 -15.34 -20.18 25.89
C SER A 24 -14.30 -21.01 25.12
N LYS A 25 -14.39 -21.10 23.79
CA LYS A 25 -13.38 -21.78 22.95
C LYS A 25 -12.04 -21.03 22.90
N LEU A 26 -12.06 -19.71 22.87
CA LEU A 26 -10.85 -18.87 22.95
C LEU A 26 -10.20 -18.94 24.34
N ALA A 27 -11.01 -19.04 25.40
CA ALA A 27 -10.52 -19.24 26.77
C ALA A 27 -9.85 -20.61 26.94
N SER A 28 -10.45 -21.69 26.39
CA SER A 28 -9.96 -23.08 26.52
C SER A 28 -8.73 -23.42 25.67
N GLY A 29 -8.25 -22.50 24.83
CA GLY A 29 -6.99 -22.68 24.08
C GLY A 29 -7.10 -23.60 22.86
N GLN A 30 -8.32 -23.94 22.42
CA GLN A 30 -8.56 -24.62 21.15
C GLN A 30 -8.55 -23.61 19.98
N SER A 31 -7.44 -22.91 19.79
CA SER A 31 -7.21 -22.13 18.57
C SER A 31 -6.37 -22.97 17.59
N GLN A 32 -6.93 -23.30 16.43
CA GLN A 32 -6.20 -23.94 15.32
C GLN A 32 -5.06 -23.07 14.75
N GLY A 33 -4.82 -21.85 15.29
CA GLY A 33 -3.78 -20.92 14.84
C GLY A 33 -2.38 -21.12 15.45
N LYS A 34 -2.13 -22.13 16.30
CA LYS A 34 -0.83 -22.29 17.00
C LYS A 34 0.41 -22.26 16.07
N GLU A 35 0.28 -22.66 14.81
CA GLU A 35 1.39 -22.63 13.85
C GLU A 35 1.67 -21.25 13.22
N ILE A 36 0.71 -20.32 13.27
CA ILE A 36 0.83 -18.95 12.72
C ILE A 36 1.45 -17.99 13.77
N PHE A 37 1.21 -18.22 15.06
CA PHE A 37 1.71 -17.37 16.14
C PHE A 37 3.23 -17.46 16.38
N SER A 38 3.89 -18.55 15.98
CA SER A 38 5.33 -18.73 16.20
C SER A 38 6.23 -17.91 15.26
N SER A 39 5.68 -17.30 14.21
CA SER A 39 6.44 -16.57 13.20
C SER A 39 6.51 -15.06 13.38
N LEU A 40 5.66 -14.47 14.24
CA LEU A 40 5.65 -13.03 14.52
C LEU A 40 6.73 -12.60 15.53
N SER A 41 7.36 -13.54 16.22
CA SER A 41 8.25 -13.27 17.36
C SER A 41 9.72 -13.00 16.99
N LYS A 42 10.10 -13.05 15.70
CA LYS A 42 11.52 -13.02 15.30
C LYS A 42 12.10 -11.67 14.89
N ASN A 43 11.30 -10.63 14.59
CA ASN A 43 11.82 -9.34 14.09
C ASN A 43 11.63 -8.14 15.04
N LEU A 44 11.55 -8.34 16.35
CA LEU A 44 11.46 -7.23 17.32
C LEU A 44 12.32 -7.51 18.57
N LYS A 45 13.61 -7.75 18.36
CA LYS A 45 14.61 -7.60 19.42
C LYS A 45 15.42 -6.34 19.14
N ASP A 46 15.04 -5.25 19.78
CA ASP A 46 16.00 -4.44 20.55
C ASP A 46 15.31 -3.38 21.42
N SER A 47 15.80 -3.33 22.67
CA SER A 47 15.53 -2.35 23.73
C SER A 47 14.10 -2.28 24.29
N ILE A 48 13.95 -2.73 25.55
CA ILE A 48 13.39 -1.99 26.69
C ILE A 48 13.47 -2.98 27.86
N HIS A 49 14.60 -2.95 28.56
CA HIS A 49 14.67 -3.37 29.95
C HIS A 49 14.82 -2.07 30.76
N ASP A 50 13.91 -1.92 31.74
CA ASP A 50 13.74 -0.83 32.73
C ASP A 50 12.49 0.04 32.52
N THR A 51 11.32 -0.52 32.89
CA THR A 51 10.05 0.20 32.93
C THR A 51 9.90 0.99 34.22
N SER A 52 10.03 2.33 34.16
CA SER A 52 9.40 3.23 35.13
C SER A 52 7.90 3.36 34.82
N GLU A 53 7.07 3.72 35.80
CA GLU A 53 5.60 3.86 35.63
C GLU A 53 5.21 4.74 34.42
N LYS A 54 6.01 5.77 34.11
CA LYS A 54 5.78 6.66 32.96
C LYS A 54 5.94 5.97 31.60
N ALA A 55 6.84 4.99 31.51
CA ALA A 55 7.04 4.21 30.28
C ALA A 55 5.91 3.21 30.07
N ALA A 56 5.38 2.62 31.16
CA ALA A 56 4.22 1.75 31.11
C ALA A 56 2.97 2.51 30.63
N ASP A 57 2.76 3.74 31.10
CA ASP A 57 1.65 4.59 30.66
C ASP A 57 1.74 4.97 29.18
N PHE A 58 2.95 5.28 28.67
CA PHE A 58 3.18 5.57 27.25
C PHE A 58 2.95 4.34 26.36
N ILE A 59 3.40 3.15 26.78
CA ILE A 59 3.12 1.90 26.06
C ILE A 59 1.61 1.62 26.07
N ASN A 60 0.94 1.85 27.20
CA ASN A 60 -0.50 1.65 27.33
C ASN A 60 -1.30 2.66 26.49
N SER A 61 -0.86 3.91 26.36
CA SER A 61 -1.50 4.90 25.48
C SER A 61 -1.34 4.50 24.01
N LEU A 62 -0.14 4.07 23.61
CA LEU A 62 0.10 3.57 22.25
C LEU A 62 -0.78 2.37 21.91
N LYS A 63 -0.95 1.41 22.83
CA LYS A 63 -1.85 0.25 22.64
C LYS A 63 -3.31 0.68 22.50
N LYS A 64 -3.78 1.64 23.30
CA LYS A 64 -5.14 2.19 23.18
C LYS A 64 -5.35 2.88 21.83
N ASP A 65 -4.36 3.64 21.35
CA ASP A 65 -4.46 4.33 20.07
C ASP A 65 -4.42 3.37 18.88
N LYS A 66 -3.63 2.30 18.95
CA LYS A 66 -3.66 1.19 17.98
C LYS A 66 -5.05 0.56 17.89
N ILE A 67 -5.66 0.22 19.04
CA ILE A 67 -7.00 -0.38 19.09
C ILE A 67 -8.04 0.57 18.49
N ARG A 68 -8.06 1.85 18.90
CA ARG A 68 -8.99 2.85 18.37
C ARG A 68 -8.85 3.04 16.87
N SER A 69 -7.63 3.03 16.36
CA SER A 69 -7.37 3.16 14.92
C SER A 69 -7.90 1.94 14.17
N LEU A 70 -7.76 0.74 14.75
CA LEU A 70 -8.26 -0.52 14.19
C LEU A 70 -9.79 -0.59 14.22
N GLU A 71 -10.42 -0.19 15.33
CA GLU A 71 -11.88 -0.03 15.45
C GLU A 71 -12.43 0.84 14.33
N LYS A 72 -11.80 2.00 14.10
CA LYS A 72 -12.16 2.93 13.01
C LYS A 72 -12.04 2.30 11.62
N LEU A 73 -10.96 1.54 11.36
CA LEU A 73 -10.77 0.81 10.12
C LEU A 73 -11.84 -0.27 9.90
N LEU A 74 -12.29 -0.91 10.98
CA LEU A 74 -13.27 -1.99 10.94
C LEU A 74 -14.73 -1.49 11.00
N ASN A 75 -14.94 -0.18 11.11
CA ASN A 75 -16.24 0.46 11.30
C ASN A 75 -17.03 -0.15 12.49
N VAL A 76 -16.32 -0.34 13.60
CA VAL A 76 -16.89 -0.71 14.91
C VAL A 76 -16.40 0.28 15.95
N ASP A 77 -17.07 0.36 17.09
CA ASP A 77 -16.64 1.20 18.18
C ASP A 77 -16.83 0.53 19.55
N LYS A 78 -16.54 1.29 20.62
CA LYS A 78 -16.67 0.81 21.99
C LYS A 78 -18.11 0.47 22.38
N LYS A 79 -19.16 1.07 21.79
CA LYS A 79 -20.55 0.71 22.12
C LYS A 79 -20.94 -0.64 21.52
N ASP A 80 -20.27 -1.06 20.45
CA ASP A 80 -20.46 -2.37 19.80
C ASP A 80 -19.71 -3.50 20.52
N LEU A 81 -18.90 -3.19 21.55
CA LEU A 81 -18.08 -4.18 22.28
C LEU A 81 -18.96 -5.08 23.16
N MET A 82 -19.04 -6.35 22.80
CA MET A 82 -19.79 -7.38 23.54
C MET A 82 -18.95 -8.01 24.64
N THR A 83 -17.71 -8.38 24.30
CA THR A 83 -16.80 -9.09 25.21
C THR A 83 -15.38 -8.58 25.06
N SER A 84 -14.70 -8.38 26.19
CA SER A 84 -13.28 -8.02 26.26
C SER A 84 -12.58 -8.92 27.27
N ASN A 85 -11.64 -9.73 26.79
CA ASN A 85 -10.78 -10.58 27.63
C ASN A 85 -9.31 -10.42 27.21
N LYS A 86 -8.35 -10.94 27.97
CA LYS A 86 -6.90 -10.78 27.69
C LYS A 86 -6.45 -11.21 26.29
N LYS A 87 -7.14 -12.16 25.65
CA LYS A 87 -6.80 -12.73 24.34
C LYS A 87 -7.57 -12.09 23.18
N SER A 88 -8.74 -11.52 23.43
CA SER A 88 -9.59 -11.01 22.34
C SER A 88 -10.56 -9.91 22.75
N PHE A 89 -10.96 -9.12 21.76
CA PHE A 89 -12.12 -8.24 21.78
C PHE A 89 -13.16 -8.74 20.77
N ILE A 90 -14.42 -8.79 21.17
CA ILE A 90 -15.53 -9.22 20.30
C ILE A 90 -16.52 -8.08 20.21
N TYR A 91 -16.72 -7.58 18.99
CA TYR A 91 -17.68 -6.54 18.65
C TYR A 91 -18.84 -7.14 17.86
N SER A 92 -20.04 -6.61 18.09
CA SER A 92 -21.22 -6.90 17.29
C SER A 92 -22.04 -5.62 17.15
N ASN A 93 -22.29 -5.18 15.92
CA ASN A 93 -23.10 -3.99 15.69
C ASN A 93 -24.57 -4.36 15.38
N GLU A 94 -25.42 -3.33 15.30
CA GLU A 94 -26.86 -3.50 15.04
C GLU A 94 -27.18 -4.06 13.63
N SER A 95 -26.26 -3.93 12.66
CA SER A 95 -26.42 -4.53 11.32
C SER A 95 -26.08 -6.02 11.30
N GLY A 96 -25.71 -6.61 12.43
CA GLY A 96 -25.34 -8.02 12.55
C GLY A 96 -23.93 -8.36 12.07
N LYS A 97 -23.08 -7.34 11.85
CA LYS A 97 -21.65 -7.52 11.62
C LYS A 97 -20.98 -7.88 12.93
N MET A 98 -20.19 -8.95 12.91
CA MET A 98 -19.40 -9.40 14.04
C MET A 98 -17.91 -9.30 13.72
N VAL A 99 -17.14 -8.74 14.64
CA VAL A 99 -15.69 -8.54 14.51
C VAL A 99 -15.00 -9.12 15.74
N ILE A 100 -14.10 -10.08 15.54
CA ILE A 100 -13.29 -10.68 16.60
C ILE A 100 -11.85 -10.25 16.37
N VAL A 101 -11.33 -9.40 17.26
CA VAL A 101 -9.92 -9.00 17.26
C VAL A 101 -9.18 -9.91 18.24
N GLU A 102 -8.28 -10.75 17.74
CA GLU A 102 -7.39 -11.53 18.60
C GLU A 102 -6.08 -10.78 18.85
N ARG A 103 -5.47 -11.06 20.00
CA ARG A 103 -4.26 -10.41 20.47
C ARG A 103 -3.15 -11.41 20.67
N ASP A 104 -1.94 -10.97 20.36
CA ASP A 104 -0.74 -11.76 20.58
C ASP A 104 -0.36 -11.83 22.08
N ILE A 105 0.77 -12.48 22.38
CA ILE A 105 1.30 -12.62 23.74
C ILE A 105 1.65 -11.28 24.40
N TRP A 106 1.86 -10.23 23.60
CA TRP A 106 2.17 -8.87 24.05
C TRP A 106 0.91 -8.01 24.21
N GLY A 107 -0.25 -8.55 23.83
CA GLY A 107 -1.54 -7.86 23.88
C GLY A 107 -1.78 -6.91 22.70
N ASP A 108 -0.98 -7.01 21.63
CA ASP A 108 -1.18 -6.24 20.40
C ASP A 108 -2.14 -7.00 19.46
N PRO A 109 -3.05 -6.29 18.75
CA PRO A 109 -3.92 -6.93 17.76
C PRO A 109 -3.10 -7.61 16.66
N CYS A 110 -3.38 -8.89 16.41
CA CYS A 110 -2.62 -9.70 15.43
C CYS A 110 -3.51 -10.26 14.31
N THR A 111 -4.77 -10.56 14.59
CA THR A 111 -5.72 -11.13 13.64
C THR A 111 -7.11 -10.56 13.90
N VAL A 112 -7.90 -10.46 12.83
CA VAL A 112 -9.30 -10.08 12.91
C VAL A 112 -10.13 -11.05 12.10
N THR A 113 -11.16 -11.61 12.72
CA THR A 113 -12.23 -12.32 12.02
C THR A 113 -13.39 -11.36 11.81
N ILE A 114 -13.78 -11.13 10.56
CA ILE A 114 -14.92 -10.29 10.17
C ILE A 114 -16.01 -11.21 9.63
N LYS A 115 -17.18 -11.21 10.27
CA LYS A 115 -18.37 -11.89 9.78
C LYS A 115 -19.42 -10.85 9.43
N ASP A 116 -19.75 -10.80 8.14
CA ASP A 116 -20.91 -10.08 7.61
C ASP A 116 -21.98 -11.09 7.17
N SER A 117 -23.13 -10.62 6.70
CA SER A 117 -24.30 -11.44 6.37
C SER A 117 -24.01 -12.62 5.43
N ASN A 118 -23.05 -12.47 4.52
CA ASN A 118 -22.78 -13.45 3.46
C ASN A 118 -21.35 -14.01 3.46
N LYS A 119 -20.45 -13.54 4.34
CA LYS A 119 -19.03 -13.91 4.29
C LYS A 119 -18.38 -13.86 5.67
N VAL A 120 -17.47 -14.81 5.90
CA VAL A 120 -16.54 -14.78 7.03
C VAL A 120 -15.13 -14.63 6.44
N GLU A 121 -14.41 -13.62 6.89
CA GLU A 121 -13.03 -13.34 6.48
C GLU A 121 -12.12 -13.36 7.70
N LEU A 122 -10.95 -13.97 7.55
CA LEU A 122 -9.85 -13.85 8.50
C LEU A 122 -8.79 -12.95 7.88
N LYS A 123 -8.36 -11.93 8.62
CA LYS A 123 -7.31 -11.00 8.21
C LYS A 123 -6.21 -10.97 9.26
N MET A 124 -4.96 -10.83 8.84
CA MET A 124 -3.87 -10.46 9.73
C MET A 124 -3.82 -8.95 9.90
N VAL A 125 -3.59 -8.50 11.13
CA VAL A 125 -3.43 -7.09 11.47
C VAL A 125 -1.96 -6.76 11.52
N LYS A 126 -1.59 -5.69 10.81
CA LYS A 126 -0.25 -5.11 10.88
C LYS A 126 -0.35 -3.63 11.14
N PHE A 127 0.68 -3.09 11.80
CA PHE A 127 0.78 -1.67 12.07
C PHE A 127 2.05 -1.12 11.44
N PHE A 128 1.93 0.01 10.75
CA PHE A 128 3.07 0.79 10.27
C PHE A 128 2.84 2.26 10.62
N LYS A 129 3.79 2.86 11.35
CA LYS A 129 3.67 4.24 11.88
C LYS A 129 2.33 4.47 12.61
N ASN A 130 1.94 3.52 13.46
CA ASN A 130 0.66 3.48 14.21
C ASN A 130 -0.62 3.42 13.36
N ARG A 131 -0.53 3.31 12.04
CA ARG A 131 -1.68 3.05 11.17
C ARG A 131 -1.90 1.54 11.02
N PRO A 132 -3.12 1.02 11.27
CA PRO A 132 -3.45 -0.38 11.04
C PRO A 132 -3.68 -0.68 9.56
N TYR A 133 -3.32 -1.89 9.16
CA TYR A 133 -3.57 -2.48 7.85
C TYR A 133 -4.07 -3.91 8.03
N LEU A 134 -4.95 -4.35 7.13
CA LEU A 134 -5.54 -5.68 7.13
C LEU A 134 -5.06 -6.42 5.90
N PHE A 135 -4.40 -7.55 6.10
CA PHE A 135 -3.91 -8.40 5.03
C PHE A 135 -4.58 -9.77 5.07
N PRO A 136 -4.67 -10.47 3.93
CA PRO A 136 -4.97 -11.89 3.94
C PRO A 136 -3.97 -12.66 4.82
N PRO A 137 -4.31 -13.84 5.34
CA PRO A 137 -3.35 -14.66 6.08
C PRO A 137 -2.18 -15.08 5.18
N PHE A 138 -0.95 -14.79 5.61
CA PHE A 138 0.28 -15.21 4.92
C PHE A 138 1.38 -15.55 5.95
N SER A 139 2.41 -16.28 5.52
CA SER A 139 3.49 -16.72 6.40
C SER A 139 4.72 -15.82 6.28
N GLU A 140 5.16 -15.27 7.41
CA GLU A 140 6.39 -14.46 7.49
C GLU A 140 7.61 -15.28 7.92
N LYS A 141 7.48 -16.60 8.09
CA LYS A 141 8.57 -17.46 8.62
C LYS A 141 9.88 -17.36 7.84
N LYS A 142 9.80 -17.05 6.54
CA LYS A 142 10.95 -16.94 5.64
C LYS A 142 11.29 -15.49 5.27
N ILE A 143 10.59 -14.51 5.85
CA ILE A 143 10.83 -13.10 5.58
C ILE A 143 11.76 -12.55 6.66
N ASN A 144 12.86 -11.96 6.23
CA ASN A 144 13.83 -11.33 7.12
C ASN A 144 13.78 -9.82 6.97
N GLY A 145 14.09 -9.11 8.05
CA GLY A 145 14.27 -7.66 8.04
C GLY A 145 13.07 -6.87 8.54
N ASP A 146 13.26 -5.57 8.57
CA ASP A 146 12.33 -4.60 9.12
C ASP A 146 11.37 -4.07 8.06
N ILE A 147 10.15 -3.75 8.47
CA ILE A 147 9.15 -3.14 7.59
C ILE A 147 9.57 -1.69 7.31
N ILE A 148 9.85 -1.38 6.04
CA ILE A 148 10.20 -0.03 5.58
C ILE A 148 9.02 0.70 4.91
N PHE A 149 8.02 -0.05 4.45
CA PHE A 149 6.82 0.48 3.83
C PHE A 149 5.62 -0.47 3.99
N MET A 150 4.42 0.10 4.06
CA MET A 150 3.16 -0.65 4.13
C MET A 150 2.04 0.12 3.43
N GLY A 151 1.42 -0.54 2.45
CA GLY A 151 0.23 -0.09 1.73
C GLY A 151 -0.95 -1.05 1.97
N GLU A 152 -2.13 -0.75 1.43
CA GLU A 152 -3.30 -1.62 1.60
C GLU A 152 -3.14 -3.00 0.94
N LYS A 153 -2.32 -3.07 -0.11
CA LYS A 153 -2.07 -4.30 -0.89
C LYS A 153 -0.61 -4.70 -0.94
N GLU A 154 0.24 -4.13 -0.07
CA GLU A 154 1.67 -4.46 -0.09
C GLU A 154 2.38 -4.20 1.25
N ILE A 155 3.43 -4.97 1.52
CA ILE A 155 4.35 -4.77 2.64
C ILE A 155 5.79 -4.96 2.16
N TRP A 156 6.69 -4.05 2.51
CA TRP A 156 8.10 -4.13 2.11
C TRP A 156 8.98 -4.36 3.33
N TYR A 157 9.76 -5.42 3.30
CA TYR A 157 10.72 -5.82 4.33
C TYR A 157 12.13 -5.62 3.82
N ARG A 158 13.01 -4.98 4.60
CA ARG A 158 14.41 -4.76 4.23
C ARG A 158 15.36 -5.44 5.21
N ASN A 159 16.28 -6.23 4.68
CA ASN A 159 17.36 -6.86 5.41
C ASN A 159 18.70 -6.58 4.71
N LYS A 160 19.46 -5.62 5.21
CA LYS A 160 20.74 -5.17 4.62
C LYS A 160 20.59 -4.83 3.13
N ASP A 161 21.07 -5.71 2.27
CA ASP A 161 21.15 -5.56 0.81
C ASP A 161 20.00 -6.26 0.08
N ASP A 162 19.02 -6.82 0.79
CA ASP A 162 17.88 -7.48 0.18
C ASP A 162 16.57 -6.88 0.68
N VAL A 163 15.60 -6.80 -0.22
CA VAL A 163 14.23 -6.36 0.07
C VAL A 163 13.26 -7.43 -0.39
N THR A 164 12.32 -7.81 0.48
CA THR A 164 11.18 -8.64 0.12
C THR A 164 9.94 -7.77 0.07
N VAL A 165 9.37 -7.61 -1.12
CA VAL A 165 8.06 -6.99 -1.34
C VAL A 165 7.01 -8.08 -1.37
N VAL A 166 6.06 -8.02 -0.45
CA VAL A 166 4.88 -8.88 -0.43
C VAL A 166 3.73 -8.12 -1.07
N LEU A 167 3.20 -8.61 -2.18
CA LEU A 167 2.05 -8.08 -2.88
C LEU A 167 0.82 -8.93 -2.55
N PHE A 168 -0.36 -8.31 -2.53
CA PHE A 168 -1.62 -9.02 -2.32
C PHE A 168 -2.57 -8.76 -3.49
N GLU A 169 -2.57 -9.67 -4.46
CA GLU A 169 -3.51 -9.68 -5.57
C GLU A 169 -4.62 -10.69 -5.27
N ASP A 170 -5.88 -10.24 -5.30
CA ASP A 170 -7.06 -11.07 -5.02
C ASP A 170 -6.91 -11.95 -3.77
N GLU A 171 -6.46 -11.35 -2.67
CA GLU A 171 -6.25 -11.99 -1.37
C GLU A 171 -5.12 -13.04 -1.33
N THR A 172 -4.34 -13.17 -2.40
CA THR A 172 -3.23 -14.12 -2.50
C THR A 172 -1.90 -13.38 -2.33
N PRO A 173 -1.02 -13.83 -1.41
CA PRO A 173 0.29 -13.22 -1.23
C PRO A 173 1.24 -13.66 -2.36
N ASP A 174 1.91 -12.68 -2.96
CA ASP A 174 3.00 -12.88 -3.92
C ASP A 174 4.29 -12.20 -3.43
N PHE A 175 5.44 -12.83 -3.68
CA PHE A 175 6.70 -12.48 -3.04
C PHE A 175 7.76 -12.12 -4.07
N LEU A 176 8.09 -10.85 -4.12
CA LEU A 176 9.18 -10.32 -4.94
C LEU A 176 10.41 -10.05 -4.08
N ASN A 177 11.52 -10.74 -4.38
CA ASN A 177 12.81 -10.47 -3.75
C ASN A 177 13.67 -9.59 -4.65
N ILE A 178 14.16 -8.48 -4.10
CA ILE A 178 14.95 -7.46 -4.80
C ILE A 178 16.30 -7.36 -4.12
N ASN A 179 17.36 -7.54 -4.90
CA ASN A 179 18.72 -7.31 -4.43
C ASN A 179 19.13 -5.84 -4.65
N LEU A 180 19.73 -5.24 -3.63
CA LEU A 180 20.13 -3.83 -3.58
C LEU A 180 21.63 -3.61 -3.81
N LYS A 181 22.44 -4.64 -4.13
CA LYS A 181 23.90 -4.50 -4.30
C LYS A 181 24.29 -3.42 -5.32
N GLY A 182 23.48 -3.23 -6.37
CA GLY A 182 23.72 -2.20 -7.39
C GLY A 182 23.40 -0.76 -6.94
N VAL A 183 22.73 -0.57 -5.79
CA VAL A 183 22.25 0.73 -5.31
C VAL A 183 22.67 1.03 -3.86
N GLN A 184 23.68 0.34 -3.33
CA GLN A 184 24.12 0.51 -1.93
C GLN A 184 24.55 1.93 -1.57
N ASN A 185 25.10 2.67 -2.55
CA ASN A 185 25.59 4.04 -2.36
C ASN A 185 24.53 5.11 -2.66
N PHE A 186 23.31 4.71 -3.00
CA PHE A 186 22.23 5.64 -3.33
C PHE A 186 21.67 6.28 -2.05
N LYS A 187 21.02 7.44 -2.19
CA LYS A 187 20.26 8.02 -1.08
C LYS A 187 19.01 7.17 -0.85
N GLU A 188 18.48 7.17 0.37
CA GLU A 188 17.30 6.36 0.72
C GLU A 188 16.11 6.59 -0.22
N LYS A 189 15.87 7.84 -0.64
CA LYS A 189 14.82 8.16 -1.62
C LYS A 189 15.01 7.41 -2.94
N ASP A 190 16.24 7.34 -3.43
CA ASP A 190 16.58 6.72 -4.71
C ASP A 190 16.54 5.18 -4.59
N VAL A 191 16.83 4.63 -3.41
CA VAL A 191 16.65 3.19 -3.12
C VAL A 191 15.16 2.82 -3.12
N LEU A 192 14.30 3.64 -2.51
CA LEU A 192 12.85 3.40 -2.53
C LEU A 192 12.28 3.48 -3.94
N ASP A 193 12.75 4.44 -4.73
CA ASP A 193 12.40 4.57 -6.15
C ASP A 193 12.86 3.36 -6.99
N TYR A 194 14.05 2.83 -6.70
CA TYR A 194 14.54 1.59 -7.31
C TYR A 194 13.64 0.38 -6.99
N ILE A 195 13.25 0.22 -5.73
CA ILE A 195 12.34 -0.85 -5.28
C ILE A 195 10.99 -0.72 -6.00
N GLU A 196 10.45 0.50 -6.08
CA GLU A 196 9.19 0.78 -6.78
C GLU A 196 9.26 0.44 -8.27
N LYS A 197 10.36 0.78 -8.97
CA LYS A 197 10.55 0.41 -10.38
C LYS A 197 10.62 -1.10 -10.56
N ARG A 198 11.41 -1.80 -9.73
CA ARG A 198 11.48 -3.28 -9.74
C ARG A 198 10.09 -3.88 -9.54
N LYS A 199 9.31 -3.37 -8.60
CA LYS A 199 7.93 -3.79 -8.34
C LYS A 199 7.02 -3.57 -9.55
N ARG A 200 7.06 -2.39 -10.17
CA ARG A 200 6.24 -2.08 -11.35
C ARG A 200 6.55 -2.99 -12.54
N LEU A 201 7.83 -3.28 -12.77
CA LEU A 201 8.25 -4.23 -13.82
C LEU A 201 7.92 -5.68 -13.47
N TYR A 202 7.87 -6.02 -12.19
CA TYR A 202 7.41 -7.34 -11.79
C TYR A 202 5.92 -7.56 -12.09
N ILE A 203 5.09 -6.56 -11.77
CA ILE A 203 3.64 -6.59 -12.02
C ILE A 203 3.32 -6.50 -13.52
N ASP A 204 4.04 -5.65 -14.26
CA ASP A 204 3.82 -5.45 -15.69
C ASP A 204 4.85 -6.23 -16.54
N GLU A 205 4.58 -7.52 -16.72
CA GLU A 205 5.44 -8.43 -17.48
C GLU A 205 5.68 -7.96 -18.91
N LYS A 206 4.67 -7.38 -19.56
CA LYS A 206 4.79 -6.86 -20.92
C LYS A 206 5.79 -5.70 -20.98
N LEU A 207 5.67 -4.74 -20.05
CA LEU A 207 6.62 -3.64 -19.96
C LEU A 207 8.03 -4.11 -19.59
N ARG A 208 8.14 -5.09 -18.70
CA ARG A 208 9.43 -5.70 -18.33
C ARG A 208 10.12 -6.33 -19.52
N ASN A 209 9.41 -7.14 -20.29
CA ASN A 209 9.97 -7.81 -21.47
C ASN A 209 10.41 -6.77 -22.50
N LEU A 210 9.59 -5.73 -22.75
CA LEU A 210 9.93 -4.63 -23.65
C LEU A 210 11.22 -3.90 -23.22
N LEU A 211 11.36 -3.55 -21.93
CA LEU A 211 12.47 -2.73 -21.46
C LEU A 211 13.74 -3.53 -21.21
N LEU A 212 13.63 -4.66 -20.48
CA LEU A 212 14.80 -5.39 -19.98
C LEU A 212 15.27 -6.47 -20.96
N ASP A 213 14.36 -7.15 -21.65
CA ASP A 213 14.72 -8.28 -22.50
C ASP A 213 14.94 -7.85 -23.95
N GLU A 214 13.98 -7.14 -24.53
CA GLU A 214 14.03 -6.69 -25.92
C GLU A 214 15.01 -5.52 -26.10
N ARG A 215 14.88 -4.48 -25.27
CA ARG A 215 15.68 -3.24 -25.38
C ARG A 215 16.93 -3.22 -24.51
N GLN A 216 17.07 -4.16 -23.58
CA GLN A 216 18.23 -4.28 -22.68
C GLN A 216 18.57 -2.99 -21.92
N ILE A 217 17.53 -2.26 -21.49
CA ILE A 217 17.68 -1.04 -20.71
C ILE A 217 18.06 -1.40 -19.27
N ASP A 218 19.15 -0.82 -18.76
CA ASP A 218 19.50 -0.96 -17.36
C ASP A 218 18.42 -0.33 -16.50
N ILE A 219 18.02 -1.01 -15.43
CA ILE A 219 16.95 -0.51 -14.56
C ILE A 219 17.27 0.85 -13.94
N ASN A 220 18.55 1.17 -13.74
CA ASN A 220 18.99 2.45 -13.21
C ASN A 220 18.83 3.60 -14.23
N ASP A 221 18.79 3.28 -15.52
CA ASP A 221 18.51 4.24 -16.59
C ASP A 221 17.00 4.48 -16.78
N ILE A 222 16.15 3.62 -16.19
CA ILE A 222 14.71 3.86 -16.15
C ILE A 222 14.44 5.00 -15.17
N CYS A 223 14.08 6.16 -15.72
CA CYS A 223 13.83 7.37 -14.96
C CYS A 223 12.47 7.32 -14.29
N LYS A 224 11.45 6.87 -15.02
CA LYS A 224 10.06 6.86 -14.55
C LYS A 224 9.25 5.79 -15.24
N ILE A 225 8.39 5.14 -14.47
CA ILE A 225 7.32 4.26 -14.98
C ILE A 225 6.02 4.84 -14.44
N SER A 226 5.02 5.09 -15.28
CA SER A 226 3.68 5.52 -14.91
C SER A 226 2.64 4.66 -15.62
N SER A 227 1.35 4.89 -15.37
CA SER A 227 0.27 4.11 -16.00
C SER A 227 0.18 4.33 -17.52
N ASN A 228 0.49 5.54 -17.99
CA ASN A 228 0.37 5.94 -19.39
C ASN A 228 1.70 6.30 -20.07
N HIS A 229 2.81 6.31 -19.33
CA HIS A 229 4.11 6.61 -19.92
C HIS A 229 5.27 5.98 -19.16
N THR A 230 6.37 5.73 -19.87
CA THR A 230 7.66 5.33 -19.29
C THR A 230 8.75 6.20 -19.88
N ILE A 231 9.70 6.63 -19.05
CA ILE A 231 10.85 7.43 -19.46
C ILE A 231 12.12 6.70 -19.05
N TYR A 232 13.04 6.52 -20.00
CA TYR A 232 14.37 6.00 -19.72
C TYR A 232 15.44 6.83 -20.41
N LYS A 233 16.66 6.80 -19.85
CA LYS A 233 17.83 7.50 -20.36
C LYS A 233 18.53 6.65 -21.40
N ASN A 234 18.90 7.26 -22.52
CA ASN A 234 19.70 6.63 -23.56
C ASN A 234 21.20 6.83 -23.28
N SER A 235 22.04 5.96 -23.84
CA SER A 235 23.50 6.09 -23.76
C SER A 235 24.04 7.39 -24.36
N SER A 236 23.30 8.02 -25.28
CA SER A 236 23.59 9.34 -25.86
C SER A 236 23.38 10.51 -24.90
N GLY A 237 22.76 10.28 -23.74
CA GLY A 237 22.35 11.31 -22.78
C GLY A 237 20.98 11.92 -23.05
N SER A 238 20.31 11.58 -24.16
CA SER A 238 18.90 11.91 -24.36
C SER A 238 17.99 10.98 -23.55
N TYR A 239 16.69 11.26 -23.53
CA TYR A 239 15.69 10.43 -22.88
C TYR A 239 14.70 9.92 -23.91
N THR A 240 14.25 8.68 -23.79
CA THR A 240 13.16 8.13 -24.59
C THR A 240 11.91 8.10 -23.75
N VAL A 241 10.79 8.55 -24.32
CA VAL A 241 9.46 8.50 -23.74
C VAL A 241 8.62 7.52 -24.54
N LEU A 242 8.08 6.53 -23.83
CA LEU A 242 7.10 5.57 -24.32
C LEU A 242 5.72 6.01 -23.83
N LEU A 243 4.75 6.14 -24.73
CA LEU A 243 3.36 6.47 -24.40
C LEU A 243 2.48 5.24 -24.61
N PHE A 244 1.66 4.96 -23.61
CA PHE A 244 0.74 3.83 -23.58
C PHE A 244 -0.70 4.31 -23.62
N ASP A 245 -1.54 3.58 -24.33
CA ASP A 245 -2.98 3.85 -24.39
C ASP A 245 -3.71 3.24 -23.17
N GLU A 246 -5.04 3.37 -23.16
CA GLU A 246 -5.90 2.83 -22.11
C GLU A 246 -5.83 1.30 -21.94
N PHE A 247 -5.34 0.58 -22.96
CA PHE A 247 -5.14 -0.87 -22.95
C PHE A 247 -3.69 -1.26 -22.64
N LYS A 248 -2.84 -0.30 -22.25
CA LYS A 248 -1.38 -0.48 -22.05
C LYS A 248 -0.65 -0.93 -23.32
N GLU A 249 -1.17 -0.58 -24.50
CA GLU A 249 -0.47 -0.76 -25.75
C GLU A 249 0.43 0.45 -26.02
N LEU A 250 1.69 0.17 -26.40
CA LEU A 250 2.62 1.22 -26.83
C LEU A 250 2.13 1.79 -28.16
N TYR A 251 1.64 3.03 -28.16
CA TYR A 251 1.11 3.66 -29.37
C TYR A 251 2.04 4.74 -29.92
N LYS A 252 2.94 5.29 -29.10
CA LYS A 252 3.89 6.32 -29.54
C LYS A 252 5.18 6.32 -28.74
N GLU A 253 6.26 6.63 -29.43
CA GLU A 253 7.60 6.80 -28.87
C GLU A 253 8.24 8.06 -29.43
N PHE A 254 8.99 8.77 -28.59
CA PHE A 254 9.76 9.95 -29.01
C PHE A 254 10.91 10.21 -28.03
N THR A 255 11.81 11.11 -28.43
CA THR A 255 13.00 11.45 -27.64
C THR A 255 12.93 12.88 -27.11
N LEU A 256 13.53 13.08 -25.95
CA LEU A 256 13.69 14.37 -25.28
C LEU A 256 15.17 14.65 -25.02
N ARG A 257 15.56 15.91 -25.04
CA ARG A 257 16.89 16.35 -24.60
C ARG A 257 17.03 16.39 -23.08
N LYS A 258 15.91 16.64 -22.38
CA LYS A 258 15.80 16.66 -20.92
C LYS A 258 14.41 16.23 -20.49
N VAL A 259 14.29 15.64 -19.30
CA VAL A 259 12.97 15.38 -18.71
C VAL A 259 12.35 16.72 -18.28
N PRO A 260 11.06 16.98 -18.57
CA PRO A 260 10.37 18.18 -18.11
C PRO A 260 10.36 18.26 -16.59
N ASP A 261 10.59 19.46 -16.05
CA ASP A 261 10.52 19.72 -14.60
C ASP A 261 9.07 19.96 -14.19
N LEU A 262 8.33 18.85 -14.05
CA LEU A 262 6.90 18.80 -13.76
C LEU A 262 6.65 17.79 -12.64
N SER A 263 5.62 18.02 -11.83
CA SER A 263 5.18 17.05 -10.82
C SER A 263 4.75 15.73 -11.48
N ASP A 264 4.66 14.67 -10.68
CA ASP A 264 4.26 13.37 -11.21
C ASP A 264 2.85 13.37 -11.83
N GLU A 265 1.92 14.08 -11.20
CA GLU A 265 0.56 14.30 -11.69
C GLU A 265 0.57 15.09 -13.00
N ALA A 266 1.35 16.18 -13.07
CA ALA A 266 1.47 17.00 -14.26
C ALA A 266 2.07 16.22 -15.45
N MET A 267 3.09 15.40 -15.19
CA MET A 267 3.68 14.50 -16.20
C MET A 267 2.68 13.46 -16.70
N THR A 268 1.93 12.83 -15.80
CA THR A 268 0.89 11.89 -16.20
C THR A 268 -0.18 12.58 -17.05
N LEU A 269 -0.56 13.81 -16.72
CA LEU A 269 -1.52 14.57 -17.52
C LEU A 269 -0.97 14.97 -18.90
N ILE A 270 0.23 15.55 -18.98
CA ILE A 270 0.79 16.03 -20.26
C ILE A 270 1.06 14.88 -21.25
N PHE A 271 1.34 13.68 -20.72
CA PHE A 271 1.51 12.46 -21.51
C PHE A 271 0.22 11.65 -21.68
N SER A 272 -0.93 12.16 -21.25
CA SER A 272 -2.22 11.58 -21.63
C SER A 272 -2.41 11.69 -23.15
N LYS A 273 -3.11 10.73 -23.74
CA LYS A 273 -3.22 10.57 -25.19
C LYS A 273 -3.68 11.84 -25.89
N ASP A 274 -4.82 12.38 -25.48
CA ASP A 274 -5.42 13.58 -26.09
C ASP A 274 -4.50 14.81 -25.99
N ILE A 275 -3.86 15.01 -24.83
CA ILE A 275 -2.99 16.16 -24.61
C ILE A 275 -1.69 16.00 -25.40
N ALA A 276 -1.08 14.82 -25.36
CA ALA A 276 0.15 14.54 -26.09
C ALA A 276 -0.08 14.69 -27.61
N GLU A 277 -1.16 14.13 -28.15
CA GLU A 277 -1.53 14.28 -29.57
C GLU A 277 -1.75 15.74 -29.97
N TYR A 278 -2.41 16.53 -29.12
CA TYR A 278 -2.53 17.96 -29.34
C TYR A 278 -1.16 18.66 -29.40
N ILE A 279 -0.27 18.38 -28.43
CA ILE A 279 1.09 18.93 -28.36
C ILE A 279 1.88 18.58 -29.63
N PHE A 280 1.82 17.33 -30.07
CA PHE A 280 2.43 16.91 -31.33
C PHE A 280 1.85 17.65 -32.54
N SER A 281 0.53 17.81 -32.62
CA SER A 281 -0.14 18.52 -33.73
C SER A 281 0.27 19.99 -33.85
N LYS A 282 0.69 20.60 -32.73
CA LYS A 282 1.16 21.98 -32.67
C LYS A 282 2.68 22.13 -32.76
N GLY A 283 3.43 21.02 -32.70
CA GLY A 283 4.89 21.05 -32.69
C GLY A 283 5.47 21.68 -31.42
N TYR A 284 4.77 21.56 -30.29
CA TYR A 284 5.26 22.06 -29.00
C TYR A 284 6.29 21.09 -28.41
N GLU A 285 7.37 21.64 -27.85
CA GLU A 285 8.44 20.86 -27.24
C GLU A 285 8.06 20.46 -25.81
N PHE A 286 7.96 19.17 -25.51
CA PHE A 286 7.60 18.71 -24.16
C PHE A 286 8.55 19.27 -23.08
N GLU A 287 9.84 19.44 -23.41
CA GLU A 287 10.86 19.98 -22.49
C GLU A 287 10.67 21.45 -22.09
N SER A 288 9.80 22.17 -22.80
CA SER A 288 9.57 23.60 -22.63
C SER A 288 8.33 23.93 -21.79
N PHE A 289 7.53 22.91 -21.43
CA PHE A 289 6.41 23.08 -20.49
C PHE A 289 6.89 23.39 -19.08
N LYS A 290 6.11 24.21 -18.37
CA LYS A 290 6.36 24.57 -16.98
C LYS A 290 5.11 24.40 -16.14
N GLN A 291 5.28 23.99 -14.89
CA GLN A 291 4.21 23.96 -13.92
C GLN A 291 4.12 25.31 -13.19
N SER A 292 2.91 25.86 -13.12
CA SER A 292 2.59 27.12 -12.43
C SER A 292 1.35 26.91 -11.57
N GLY A 293 1.57 26.65 -10.28
CA GLY A 293 0.52 26.23 -9.35
C GLY A 293 -0.16 24.93 -9.84
N ASN A 294 -1.48 25.00 -10.03
CA ASN A 294 -2.30 23.88 -10.52
C ASN A 294 -2.47 23.86 -12.05
N HIS A 295 -1.51 24.43 -12.79
CA HIS A 295 -1.55 24.47 -14.25
C HIS A 295 -0.21 24.06 -14.86
N ILE A 296 -0.28 23.51 -16.06
CA ILE A 296 0.85 23.26 -16.96
C ILE A 296 0.74 24.26 -18.10
N GLU A 297 1.81 25.00 -18.36
CA GLU A 297 1.82 26.13 -19.30
C GLU A 297 2.92 25.98 -20.34
N TYR A 298 2.59 26.35 -21.58
CA TYR A 298 3.53 26.50 -22.68
C TYR A 298 3.56 27.95 -23.14
N TRP A 299 4.75 28.54 -23.11
CA TRP A 299 4.97 29.94 -23.47
C TRP A 299 5.84 30.03 -24.72
N GLN A 300 5.41 30.82 -25.70
CA GLN A 300 6.15 31.10 -26.93
C GLN A 300 6.45 32.59 -27.05
N ASP A 301 7.58 32.90 -27.65
CA ASP A 301 7.89 34.27 -28.05
C ASP A 301 7.19 34.56 -29.39
N ILE A 302 6.26 35.52 -29.38
CA ILE A 302 5.53 36.00 -30.56
C ILE A 302 5.90 37.47 -30.76
N GLY A 303 6.81 37.73 -31.70
CA GLY A 303 7.41 39.04 -31.89
C GLY A 303 8.27 39.43 -30.69
N ARG A 304 7.88 40.49 -29.96
CA ARG A 304 8.55 40.94 -28.73
C ARG A 304 7.86 40.47 -27.45
N ASN A 305 6.71 39.83 -27.55
CA ASN A 305 5.90 39.43 -26.42
C ASN A 305 6.05 37.93 -26.15
N LYS A 306 6.06 37.56 -24.87
CA LYS A 306 5.96 36.17 -24.44
C LYS A 306 4.50 35.85 -24.14
N VAL A 307 3.94 34.88 -24.86
CA VAL A 307 2.50 34.57 -24.82
C VAL A 307 2.31 33.11 -24.39
N CYS A 308 1.38 32.87 -23.47
CA CYS A 308 0.96 31.54 -23.08
C CYS A 308 0.02 30.99 -24.16
N VAL A 309 0.50 30.05 -24.96
CA VAL A 309 -0.26 29.48 -26.09
C VAL A 309 -1.00 28.20 -25.72
N MET A 310 -0.62 27.58 -24.60
CA MET A 310 -1.33 26.42 -24.05
C MET A 310 -1.28 26.48 -22.53
N ARG A 311 -2.44 26.25 -21.90
CA ARG A 311 -2.58 26.14 -20.46
C ARG A 311 -3.56 25.02 -20.14
N VAL A 312 -3.12 24.06 -19.33
CA VAL A 312 -3.93 22.92 -18.91
C VAL A 312 -3.98 22.91 -17.38
N LYS A 313 -5.15 22.67 -16.80
CA LYS A 313 -5.32 22.53 -15.35
C LYS A 313 -4.99 21.08 -14.95
N ILE A 314 -4.18 20.93 -13.91
CA ILE A 314 -3.83 19.62 -13.29
C ILE A 314 -5.05 19.06 -12.56
#